data_AF-A0A970DQ59-F1
#
_entry.id   AF-A0A970DQ59-F1
#
_cell.length_a   1.000
_cell.length_b   1.000
_cell.length_c   1.000
_cell.angle_alpha   90.00
_cell.angle_beta   90.00
_cell.angle_gamma   90.00
#
_symmetry.space_group_name_H-M   'P 1'
#
loop_
_entity.id
_entity.type
_entity.pdbx_description
1 polymer ?
#
loop_
_entity_poly.entity_id
_entity_poly.type
_entity_poly.pdbx_seq_one_letter_code
_entity_poly.pdbx_strand_id
1 'polypeptide(L)'
;TIAGYNIAGKEVKYTGVIPTTMLNAFNVSLFSIGNVDENSCTHSMVEDKEDDINYKRLFIKDNKIVGAIVLGDTKKAVSIKAAVEKEKDISEFDLSSISIDELIDKLK
;
A
#
# COMPACT_ATOMS: atom_id res chain seq x y z
N THR A 1 -13.78 -1.08 -22.73
CA THR A 1 -13.14 -2.05 -21.81
C THR A 1 -12.10 -2.84 -22.59
N ILE A 2 -11.05 -3.35 -21.94
CA ILE A 2 -10.04 -4.18 -22.65
C ILE A 2 -10.69 -5.40 -23.29
N ALA A 3 -11.64 -6.05 -22.59
CA ALA A 3 -12.45 -7.11 -23.16
C ALA A 3 -13.19 -6.68 -24.45
N GLY A 4 -13.82 -5.50 -24.45
CA GLY A 4 -14.50 -4.96 -25.62
C GLY A 4 -13.56 -4.66 -26.80
N TYR A 5 -12.35 -4.16 -26.52
CA TYR A 5 -11.35 -3.94 -27.59
C TYR A 5 -10.87 -5.24 -28.22
N ASN A 6 -10.61 -6.27 -27.40
CA ASN A 6 -10.22 -7.59 -27.91
C ASN A 6 -11.34 -8.24 -28.73
N ILE A 7 -12.61 -8.12 -28.30
CA ILE A 7 -13.76 -8.60 -29.09
C ILE A 7 -13.90 -7.85 -30.42
N ALA A 8 -13.56 -6.55 -30.47
CA ALA A 8 -13.57 -5.74 -31.70
C ALA A 8 -12.33 -5.94 -32.59
N GLY A 9 -11.51 -6.97 -32.35
CA GLY A 9 -10.33 -7.28 -33.15
C GLY A 9 -9.12 -6.39 -32.90
N LYS A 10 -9.10 -5.61 -31.82
CA LYS A 10 -7.91 -4.87 -31.37
C LYS A 10 -7.18 -5.68 -30.31
N GLU A 11 -5.92 -6.04 -30.56
CA GLU A 11 -5.09 -6.72 -29.57
C GLU A 11 -4.61 -5.74 -28.50
N VAL A 12 -5.32 -5.71 -27.37
CA VAL A 12 -4.98 -4.86 -26.22
C VAL A 12 -4.78 -5.75 -24.99
N LYS A 13 -3.62 -5.64 -24.36
CA LYS A 13 -3.27 -6.41 -23.16
C LYS A 13 -3.67 -5.66 -21.89
N TYR A 14 -4.28 -6.37 -20.95
CA TYR A 14 -4.48 -5.85 -19.59
C TYR A 14 -3.17 -5.90 -18.83
N THR A 15 -2.74 -4.77 -18.30
CA THR A 15 -1.48 -4.62 -17.56
C THR A 15 -1.66 -4.79 -16.05
N GLY A 16 -2.86 -5.14 -15.58
CA GLY A 16 -3.15 -5.23 -14.15
C GLY A 16 -3.47 -3.88 -13.53
N VAL A 17 -4.29 -3.89 -12.48
CA VAL A 17 -4.35 -2.82 -11.48
C VAL A 17 -3.91 -3.40 -10.16
N ILE A 18 -3.19 -2.62 -9.37
CA ILE A 18 -2.79 -3.04 -8.04
C ILE A 18 -4.05 -3.18 -7.17
N PRO A 19 -4.30 -4.36 -6.57
CA PRO A 19 -5.48 -4.57 -5.75
C PRO A 19 -5.54 -3.54 -4.63
N THR A 20 -6.67 -2.83 -4.52
CA THR A 20 -6.89 -1.80 -3.49
C THR A 20 -8.26 -2.05 -2.88
N THR A 21 -8.37 -1.96 -1.56
CA THR A 21 -9.61 -2.09 -0.82
C THR A 21 -9.77 -0.89 0.11
N MET A 22 -10.96 -0.30 0.10
CA MET A 22 -11.36 0.70 1.09
C MET A 22 -12.67 0.24 1.74
N LEU A 23 -12.71 0.29 3.07
CA LEU A 23 -13.87 -0.04 3.87
C LEU A 23 -14.08 1.07 4.90
N ASN A 24 -15.30 1.61 4.96
CA ASN A 24 -15.70 2.55 5.99
C ASN A 24 -16.93 1.97 6.68
N ALA A 25 -16.76 1.41 7.87
CA ALA A 25 -17.82 0.73 8.61
C ALA A 25 -17.55 0.81 10.11
N PHE A 26 -18.62 0.81 10.92
CA PHE A 26 -18.51 0.81 12.39
C PHE A 26 -17.63 1.93 12.96
N ASN A 27 -17.67 3.13 12.34
CA ASN A 27 -16.80 4.26 12.67
C ASN A 27 -15.29 3.97 12.54
N VAL A 28 -14.93 2.97 11.73
CA VAL A 28 -13.55 2.61 11.39
C VAL A 28 -13.34 2.74 9.89
N SER A 29 -12.24 3.37 9.51
CA SER A 29 -11.77 3.47 8.13
C SER A 29 -10.62 2.49 7.93
N LEU A 30 -10.71 1.62 6.93
CA LEU A 30 -9.67 0.68 6.53
C LEU A 30 -9.29 0.95 5.08
N PHE A 31 -7.98 1.00 4.84
CA PHE A 31 -7.36 1.07 3.53
C PHE A 31 -6.33 -0.06 3.42
N SER A 32 -6.40 -0.85 2.37
CA SER A 32 -5.35 -1.81 2.04
C SER A 32 -5.02 -1.78 0.55
N ILE A 33 -3.76 -2.02 0.22
CA ILE A 33 -3.28 -2.03 -1.16
C ILE A 33 -2.14 -3.02 -1.35
N GLY A 34 -2.05 -3.59 -2.54
CA GLY A 34 -0.91 -4.38 -2.97
C GLY A 34 -0.85 -5.74 -2.31
N ASN A 35 0.37 -6.22 -2.06
CA ASN A 35 0.61 -7.52 -1.46
C ASN A 35 0.76 -7.40 0.06
N VAL A 36 -0.18 -8.02 0.78
CA VAL A 36 -0.27 -8.01 2.25
C VAL A 36 0.04 -9.38 2.87
N ASP A 37 0.55 -10.32 2.08
CA ASP A 37 1.02 -11.62 2.59
C ASP A 37 2.44 -11.47 3.16
N GLU A 38 2.57 -11.72 4.46
CA GLU A 38 3.85 -11.66 5.18
C GLU A 38 4.91 -12.59 4.59
N ASN A 39 4.50 -13.76 4.08
CA ASN A 39 5.43 -14.74 3.51
C ASN A 39 6.03 -14.29 2.18
N SER A 40 5.46 -13.23 1.60
CA SER A 40 5.84 -12.72 0.28
C SER A 40 6.70 -11.46 0.35
N CYS A 41 7.01 -10.97 1.56
CA CYS A 41 7.81 -9.77 1.81
C CYS A 41 9.14 -10.11 2.51
N THR A 42 10.15 -9.25 2.31
CA THR A 42 11.46 -9.38 2.97
C THR A 42 11.43 -8.73 4.35
N HIS A 43 10.62 -7.69 4.51
CA HIS A 43 10.51 -6.92 5.73
C HIS A 43 9.09 -6.34 5.87
N SER A 44 8.66 -6.10 7.10
CA SER A 44 7.41 -5.37 7.36
C SER A 44 7.57 -4.42 8.52
N MET A 45 7.10 -3.18 8.37
CA MET A 45 7.00 -2.22 9.46
C MET A 45 5.59 -2.26 10.04
N VAL A 46 5.47 -2.22 11.35
CA VAL A 46 4.19 -2.22 12.07
C VAL A 46 4.17 -1.07 13.05
N GLU A 47 3.09 -0.29 13.00
CA GLU A 47 2.74 0.71 14.01
C GLU A 47 1.35 0.38 14.52
N ASP A 48 1.27 0.13 15.82
CA ASP A 48 0.02 -0.17 16.51
C ASP A 48 -0.03 0.68 17.78
N LYS A 49 -1.09 1.46 17.94
CA LYS A 49 -1.31 2.28 19.13
C LYS A 49 -2.45 1.68 19.93
N GLU A 50 -2.15 1.09 21.08
CA GLU A 50 -3.14 0.39 21.91
C GLU A 50 -4.33 1.27 22.34
N ASP A 51 -4.11 2.59 22.50
CA ASP A 51 -5.11 3.54 23.00
C ASP A 51 -6.05 4.13 21.93
N ASP A 52 -5.81 3.86 20.65
CA ASP A 52 -6.59 4.42 19.53
C ASP A 52 -6.81 3.37 18.44
N ILE A 53 -7.84 3.54 17.63
CA ILE A 53 -8.03 2.73 16.42
C ILE A 53 -7.01 3.24 15.40
N ASN A 54 -5.74 2.89 15.57
CA ASN A 54 -4.64 3.34 14.71
C ASN A 54 -3.63 2.20 14.50
N TYR A 55 -3.86 1.44 13.44
CA TYR A 55 -2.98 0.37 13.02
C TYR A 55 -2.46 0.65 11.62
N LYS A 56 -1.16 0.54 11.42
CA LYS A 56 -0.50 0.67 10.12
C LYS A 56 0.51 -0.44 9.96
N ARG A 57 0.49 -1.05 8.78
CA ARG A 57 1.50 -2.01 8.37
C ARG A 57 1.94 -1.74 6.95
N LEU A 58 3.25 -1.69 6.73
CA LEU A 58 3.85 -1.63 5.41
C LEU A 58 4.57 -2.95 5.11
N PHE A 59 4.39 -3.44 3.90
CA PHE A 59 5.04 -4.64 3.40
C PHE A 59 6.11 -4.24 2.39
N ILE A 60 7.33 -4.72 2.61
CA ILE A 60 8.52 -4.30 1.87
C ILE A 60 9.19 -5.53 1.28
N LYS A 61 9.49 -5.45 -0.01
CA LYS A 61 10.23 -6.49 -0.74
C LYS A 61 11.25 -5.82 -1.63
N ASP A 62 12.49 -6.30 -1.59
CA ASP A 62 13.59 -5.76 -2.41
C ASP A 62 13.72 -4.23 -2.30
N ASN A 63 13.65 -3.71 -1.06
CA ASN A 63 13.65 -2.28 -0.73
C ASN A 63 12.56 -1.44 -1.40
N LYS A 64 11.44 -2.05 -1.77
CA LYS A 64 10.28 -1.38 -2.35
C LYS A 64 9.03 -1.66 -1.53
N ILE A 65 8.15 -0.67 -1.42
CA ILE A 65 6.86 -0.85 -0.78
C ILE A 65 5.95 -1.63 -1.73
N VAL A 66 5.59 -2.86 -1.36
CA VAL A 66 4.73 -3.75 -2.17
C VAL A 66 3.30 -3.83 -1.70
N GLY A 67 3.02 -3.38 -0.47
CA GLY A 67 1.67 -3.32 0.05
C GLY A 67 1.56 -2.58 1.37
N ALA A 68 0.33 -2.32 1.78
CA ALA A 68 0.04 -1.63 3.02
C ALA A 68 -1.35 -1.99 3.57
N ILE A 69 -1.48 -1.91 4.89
CA ILE A 69 -2.75 -1.92 5.63
C ILE A 69 -2.74 -0.70 6.54
N VAL A 70 -3.82 0.08 6.51
CA VAL A 70 -4.03 1.25 7.38
C VAL A 70 -5.45 1.19 7.91
N LEU A 71 -5.59 1.21 9.22
CA LEU A 71 -6.84 1.16 9.94
C LEU A 71 -6.90 2.36 10.90
N GLY A 72 -7.99 3.13 10.83
CA GLY A 72 -8.14 4.39 11.54
C GLY A 72 -7.81 5.62 10.68
N ASP A 73 -6.65 6.22 10.92
CA ASP A 73 -6.23 7.43 10.20
C ASP A 73 -5.74 7.10 8.78
N THR A 74 -6.67 7.06 7.84
CA THR A 74 -6.43 6.80 6.41
C THR A 74 -6.05 8.05 5.61
N LYS A 75 -5.71 9.20 6.23
CA LYS A 75 -5.36 10.45 5.50
C LYS A 75 -4.19 10.27 4.52
N LYS A 76 -3.26 9.36 4.84
CA LYS A 76 -2.10 9.06 4.00
C LYS A 76 -2.32 7.96 2.96
N ALA A 77 -3.54 7.42 2.85
CA ALA A 77 -3.87 6.35 1.90
C ALA A 77 -3.48 6.70 0.46
N VAL A 78 -3.69 7.94 0.01
CA VAL A 78 -3.33 8.39 -1.33
C VAL A 78 -1.81 8.38 -1.55
N SER A 79 -1.03 8.84 -0.58
CA SER A 79 0.44 8.83 -0.65
C SER A 79 0.99 7.41 -0.61
N ILE A 80 0.45 6.55 0.25
CA ILE A 80 0.80 5.12 0.32
C ILE A 80 0.47 4.43 -1.00
N LYS A 81 -0.73 4.68 -1.56
CA LYS A 81 -1.13 4.16 -2.87
C LYS A 81 -0.12 4.53 -3.95
N ALA A 82 0.27 5.80 -4.01
CA ALA A 82 1.25 6.27 -4.98
C ALA A 82 2.63 5.63 -4.78
N ALA A 83 3.05 5.40 -3.53
CA ALA A 83 4.33 4.76 -3.23
C ALA A 83 4.37 3.29 -3.69
N VAL A 84 3.27 2.55 -3.50
CA VAL A 84 3.12 1.16 -3.98
C VAL A 84 3.01 1.11 -5.50
N GLU A 85 2.21 1.99 -6.12
CA GLU A 85 2.05 2.04 -7.58
C GLU A 85 3.34 2.39 -8.33
N LYS A 86 4.22 3.17 -7.69
CA LYS A 86 5.51 3.58 -8.28
C LYS A 86 6.66 2.65 -7.88
N GLU A 87 6.40 1.59 -7.11
CA GLU A 87 7.43 0.71 -6.54
C GLU A 87 8.59 1.51 -5.93
N LYS A 88 8.25 2.48 -5.08
CA LYS A 88 9.22 3.48 -4.62
C LYS A 88 10.32 2.79 -3.81
N ASP A 89 11.56 3.04 -4.22
CA ASP A 89 12.75 2.57 -3.52
C ASP A 89 12.90 3.31 -2.19
N ILE A 90 13.12 2.55 -1.12
CA ILE A 90 13.28 3.05 0.26
C ILE A 90 14.63 2.62 0.87
N SER A 91 15.60 2.20 0.06
CA SER A 91 16.93 1.73 0.51
C SER A 91 17.69 2.79 1.30
N GLU A 92 17.40 4.07 1.07
CA GLU A 92 18.03 5.21 1.74
C GLU A 92 17.50 5.46 3.16
N PHE A 93 16.40 4.81 3.54
CA PHE A 93 15.77 4.99 4.85
C PHE A 93 16.14 3.86 5.79
N ASP A 94 16.47 4.21 7.03
CA ASP A 94 16.60 3.24 8.10
C ASP A 94 15.22 2.87 8.65
N LEU A 95 14.74 1.70 8.25
CA LEU A 95 13.43 1.16 8.60
C LEU A 95 13.29 0.81 10.09
N SER A 96 14.40 0.75 10.83
CA SER A 96 14.39 0.43 12.27
C SER A 96 14.10 1.64 13.16
N SER A 97 14.31 2.86 12.66
CA SER A 97 14.21 4.10 13.44
C SER A 97 13.14 5.08 12.94
N ILE A 98 12.70 4.97 11.69
CA ILE A 98 11.69 5.85 11.10
C ILE A 98 10.27 5.34 11.33
N SER A 99 9.33 6.25 11.58
CA SER A 99 7.89 5.92 11.58
C SER A 99 7.34 5.75 10.16
N ILE A 100 6.30 4.94 9.98
CA ILE A 100 5.57 4.79 8.71
C ILE A 100 5.06 6.16 8.26
N ASP A 101 4.57 6.97 9.19
CA ASP A 101 4.09 8.31 8.91
C ASP A 101 5.19 9.22 8.32
N GLU A 102 6.36 9.29 8.95
CA GLU A 102 7.48 10.09 8.48
C GLU A 102 8.05 9.56 7.17
N LEU A 103 8.14 8.24 7.02
CA LEU A 103 8.57 7.60 5.77
C LEU A 103 7.69 8.07 4.61
N ILE A 104 6.37 7.95 4.75
CA ILE A 104 5.43 8.32 3.68
C ILE A 104 5.46 9.83 3.39
N ASP A 105 5.68 10.68 4.40
CA ASP A 105 5.81 12.13 4.16
C ASP A 105 7.11 12.50 3.44
N LYS A 106 8.20 11.75 3.65
CA LYS A 106 9.47 11.91 2.91
C LYS A 106 9.42 11.36 1.48
N LEU A 107 8.41 10.54 1.15
CA LEU A 107 8.23 9.95 -0.19
C LEU A 107 7.32 10.77 -1.11
N LYS A 108 6.71 11.85 -0.62
CA LYS A 108 5.96 12.82 -1.45
C LYS A 108 6.88 13.57 -2.40
#